data_AF-A0A946TJ66-F1
#
_entry.id   AF-A0A946TJ66-F1
#
_cell.length_a   1.000
_cell.length_b   1.000
_cell.length_c   1.000
_cell.angle_alpha   90.00
_cell.angle_beta   90.00
_cell.angle_gamma   90.00
#
_symmetry.space_group_name_H-M   'P 1'
#
loop_
_entity.id
_entity.type
_entity.pdbx_description
1 polymer ?
#
loop_
_entity_poly.entity_id
_entity_poly.type
_entity_poly.pdbx_seq_one_letter_code
_entity_poly.pdbx_strand_id
1 'polypeptide(L)'
;MYEPREDSFLLEKYVKKLALGKVLDVGTGSGIQALTASRLKKVKSVLAVDINQNAVDALKHTKLKVKISNLFSNVKGEYDTIIFNAPYLPNDPRVKDLALDGGKNGYEVTERFLNTLPNHLSKNGITILLISSLTKKEYIESVLNNNLLSFEILEEESCSFEIMYVYKIWKNSLRLELEKKGVRNLCKLTHGKRGNIFTGQYKDKRIAVKAKREESDAMGTINREFKVLNRLNRHNIGPNVLFSGDNYFAYDFIPGKFILDYFENSSNERIITILKNVMKQMRTLDKLGFNKEEMHHPYKHVIIGKRIALLDFERCVPTENPHNVTQFCQFLISNMLNNVVSKKKIKFDKKKIIALARKYKAEQSEENFKEIFNIIK
;
A
#
# COMPACT_ATOMS: atom_id res chain seq x y z
N MET A 1 22.89 27.97 7.44
CA MET A 1 21.51 28.03 7.96
C MET A 1 20.70 28.69 6.87
N TYR A 2 19.48 28.21 6.60
CA TYR A 2 18.63 28.83 5.58
C TYR A 2 18.02 30.12 6.15
N GLU A 3 18.25 31.23 5.47
CA GLU A 3 17.64 32.52 5.82
C GLU A 3 16.24 32.61 5.21
N PRO A 4 15.24 33.18 5.89
CA PRO A 4 13.89 33.34 5.34
C PRO A 4 13.88 34.07 4.00
N ARG A 5 13.18 33.49 3.02
CA ARG A 5 12.93 34.08 1.69
C ARG A 5 11.44 33.99 1.35
N GLU A 6 11.09 34.28 0.10
CA GLU A 6 9.73 34.28 -0.46
C GLU A 6 8.94 33.02 -0.06
N ASP A 7 9.54 31.84 -0.20
CA ASP A 7 8.99 30.54 0.21
C ASP A 7 8.61 30.49 1.71
N SER A 8 9.47 31.05 2.57
CA SER A 8 9.28 31.07 4.01
C SER A 8 8.10 31.97 4.39
N PHE A 9 7.96 33.13 3.76
CA PHE A 9 6.84 34.04 4.01
C PHE A 9 5.52 33.51 3.42
N LEU A 10 5.58 32.83 2.27
CA LEU A 10 4.44 32.13 1.69
C LEU A 10 3.91 31.05 2.64
N LEU A 11 4.78 30.21 3.20
CA LEU A 11 4.37 29.22 4.20
C LEU A 11 3.85 29.87 5.49
N GLU A 12 4.51 30.93 5.96
CA GLU A 12 4.15 31.67 7.19
C GLU A 12 2.71 32.21 7.13
N LYS A 13 2.26 32.69 5.96
CA LYS A 13 0.88 33.13 5.70
C LYS A 13 -0.14 32.06 6.10
N TYR A 14 0.15 30.78 5.82
CA TYR A 14 -0.75 29.67 6.16
C TYR A 14 -0.58 29.17 7.58
N VAL A 15 0.64 29.24 8.14
CA VAL A 15 0.86 28.99 9.57
C VAL A 15 0.00 29.93 10.41
N LYS A 16 -0.03 31.24 10.10
CA LYS A 16 -0.87 32.24 10.79
C LYS A 16 -2.36 31.90 10.76
N LYS A 17 -2.84 31.31 9.66
CA LYS A 17 -4.27 31.00 9.43
C LYS A 17 -4.69 29.69 10.08
N LEU A 18 -3.85 28.66 9.98
CA LEU A 18 -4.26 27.27 10.19
C LEU A 18 -3.63 26.60 11.42
N ALA A 19 -2.49 27.10 11.93
CA ALA A 19 -1.78 26.42 13.01
C ALA A 19 -2.56 26.47 14.33
N LEU A 20 -2.66 25.33 14.99
CA LEU A 20 -3.41 25.16 16.24
C LEU A 20 -2.87 24.00 17.08
N GLY A 21 -3.23 23.97 18.37
CA GLY A 21 -2.95 22.85 19.24
C GLY A 21 -1.45 22.62 19.47
N LYS A 22 -1.03 21.36 19.46
CA LYS A 22 0.39 21.00 19.57
C LYS A 22 1.05 21.05 18.19
N VAL A 23 2.02 21.95 18.01
CA VAL A 23 2.67 22.21 16.73
C VAL A 23 4.07 21.59 16.68
N LEU A 24 4.41 20.99 15.54
CA LEU A 24 5.78 20.56 15.19
C LEU A 24 6.24 21.34 13.97
N ASP A 25 7.39 21.99 14.05
CA ASP A 25 8.09 22.60 12.92
C ASP A 25 9.30 21.74 12.56
N VAL A 26 9.27 21.11 11.37
CA VAL A 26 10.30 20.19 10.88
C VAL A 26 11.22 20.93 9.92
N GLY A 27 12.54 20.81 10.12
CA GLY A 27 13.50 21.59 9.33
C GLY A 27 13.41 23.08 9.67
N THR A 28 13.35 23.39 10.97
CA THR A 28 12.97 24.72 11.47
C THR A 28 13.88 25.86 10.98
N GLY A 29 15.13 25.58 10.62
CA GLY A 29 16.06 26.57 10.09
C GLY A 29 16.22 27.78 11.02
N SER A 30 15.84 28.96 10.54
CA SER A 30 15.82 30.23 11.30
C SER A 30 14.73 30.29 12.37
N GLY A 31 13.82 29.31 12.41
CA GLY A 31 12.70 29.23 13.35
C GLY A 31 11.50 30.12 12.99
N ILE A 32 11.47 30.74 11.81
CA ILE A 32 10.38 31.65 11.40
C ILE A 32 8.99 31.03 11.57
N GLN A 33 8.81 29.75 11.19
CA GLN A 33 7.52 29.08 11.30
C GLN A 33 7.17 28.74 12.75
N ALA A 34 8.12 28.16 13.49
CA ALA A 34 7.95 27.86 14.92
C ALA A 34 7.63 29.12 15.75
N LEU A 35 8.37 30.21 15.54
CA LEU A 35 8.17 31.49 16.23
C LEU A 35 6.80 32.08 15.90
N THR A 36 6.41 32.06 14.63
CA THR A 36 5.09 32.51 14.19
C THR A 36 3.99 31.72 14.88
N ALA A 37 4.05 30.38 14.82
CA ALA A 37 3.07 29.50 15.47
C ALA A 37 2.99 29.75 16.98
N SER A 38 4.13 29.98 17.65
CA SER A 38 4.17 30.20 19.11
C SER A 38 3.43 31.45 19.59
N ARG A 39 3.20 32.41 18.70
CA ARG A 39 2.50 33.67 19.01
C ARG A 39 0.97 33.56 18.83
N LEU A 40 0.47 32.45 18.27
CA LEU A 40 -0.95 32.29 17.98
C LEU A 40 -1.71 31.77 19.21
N LYS A 41 -2.82 32.43 19.56
CA LYS A 41 -3.67 32.05 20.70
C LYS A 41 -4.20 30.61 20.64
N LYS A 42 -4.37 30.05 19.44
CA LYS A 42 -4.88 28.68 19.23
C LYS A 42 -3.81 27.60 19.42
N VAL A 43 -2.53 27.99 19.47
CA VAL A 43 -1.40 27.08 19.64
C VAL A 43 -1.10 26.89 21.13
N LYS A 44 -1.02 25.63 21.55
CA LYS A 44 -0.77 25.23 22.94
C LYS A 44 0.71 25.08 23.24
N SER A 45 1.49 24.57 22.27
CA SER A 45 2.93 24.36 22.42
C SER A 45 3.57 24.14 21.06
N VAL A 46 4.83 24.54 20.90
CA VAL A 46 5.62 24.33 19.68
C VAL A 46 6.87 23.50 20.01
N LEU A 47 7.13 22.46 19.22
CA LEU A 47 8.42 21.79 19.13
C LEU A 47 9.04 22.13 17.77
N ALA A 48 10.25 22.67 17.77
CA ALA A 48 11.01 22.92 16.56
C ALA A 48 12.14 21.89 16.45
N VAL A 49 12.35 21.32 15.27
CA VAL A 49 13.43 20.36 15.04
C VAL A 49 14.21 20.64 13.76
N ASP A 50 15.51 20.41 13.82
CA ASP A 50 16.40 20.51 12.66
C ASP A 50 17.47 19.42 12.73
N ILE A 51 18.01 19.02 11.58
CA ILE A 51 19.17 18.12 11.54
C ILE A 51 20.48 18.88 11.81
N ASN A 52 20.50 20.19 11.52
CA ASN A 52 21.65 21.06 11.69
C ASN A 52 21.73 21.60 13.12
N GLN A 53 22.80 21.24 13.84
CA GLN A 53 23.07 21.73 15.19
C GLN A 53 23.10 23.27 15.26
N ASN A 54 23.62 23.95 14.23
CA ASN A 54 23.70 25.41 14.22
C ASN A 54 22.32 26.08 14.20
N ALA A 55 21.34 25.50 13.50
CA ALA A 55 19.96 25.98 13.49
C ALA A 55 19.30 25.80 14.88
N VAL A 56 19.57 24.66 15.52
CA VAL A 56 19.12 24.40 16.90
C VAL A 56 19.74 25.39 17.89
N ASP A 57 21.04 25.65 17.76
CA ASP A 57 21.76 26.58 18.63
C ASP A 57 21.30 28.02 18.46
N ALA A 58 21.04 28.43 17.22
CA ALA A 58 20.49 29.76 16.91
C ALA A 58 19.16 30.01 17.62
N LEU A 59 18.36 28.99 17.91
CA LEU A 59 17.06 29.13 18.57
C LEU A 59 17.07 28.92 20.09
N LYS A 60 18.22 28.57 20.69
CA LYS A 60 18.33 28.32 22.15
C LYS A 60 17.99 29.54 23.02
N HIS A 61 18.19 30.75 22.51
CA HIS A 61 17.88 31.99 23.22
C HIS A 61 16.38 32.33 23.21
N THR A 62 15.59 31.61 22.42
CA THR A 62 14.13 31.78 22.33
C THR A 62 13.42 30.97 23.42
N LYS A 63 12.12 31.22 23.63
CA LYS A 63 11.29 30.41 24.54
C LYS A 63 10.81 29.09 23.91
N LEU A 64 11.25 28.77 22.69
CA LEU A 64 10.84 27.56 21.98
C LEU A 64 11.52 26.32 22.55
N LYS A 65 10.81 25.19 22.49
CA LYS A 65 11.45 23.88 22.67
C LYS A 65 12.08 23.47 21.34
N VAL A 66 13.39 23.31 21.32
CA VAL A 66 14.14 22.99 20.09
C VAL A 66 14.98 21.73 20.30
N LYS A 67 15.06 20.86 19.29
CA LYS A 67 15.84 19.60 19.38
C LYS A 67 16.46 19.23 18.04
N ILE A 68 17.66 18.65 18.06
CA ILE A 68 18.24 18.00 16.88
C ILE A 68 17.41 16.76 16.51
N SER A 69 16.98 16.68 15.26
CA SER A 69 16.26 15.54 14.71
C SER A 69 16.47 15.44 13.20
N ASN A 70 16.63 14.21 12.70
CA ASN A 70 16.50 13.94 11.27
C ASN A 70 15.03 13.61 11.00
N LEU A 71 14.28 14.60 10.52
CA LEU A 71 12.82 14.53 10.42
C LEU A 71 12.21 14.15 11.78
N PHE A 72 11.58 12.97 11.87
CA PHE A 72 10.90 12.48 13.07
C PHE A 72 11.77 11.64 14.02
N SER A 73 13.04 11.36 13.71
CA SER A 73 13.87 10.39 14.46
C SER A 73 13.93 10.64 15.97
N ASN A 74 13.85 11.90 16.37
CA ASN A 74 13.92 12.36 17.75
C ASN A 74 12.61 12.99 18.26
N VAL A 75 11.53 12.83 17.50
CA VAL A 75 10.19 13.38 17.77
C VAL A 75 9.30 12.28 18.37
N LYS A 76 8.57 12.63 19.43
CA LYS A 76 7.63 11.71 20.09
C LYS A 76 6.20 12.26 20.11
N GLY A 77 5.23 11.35 20.06
CA GLY A 77 3.81 11.64 20.12
C GLY A 77 3.25 12.27 18.85
N GLU A 78 1.98 12.62 18.92
CA GLU A 78 1.22 13.24 17.83
C GLU A 78 1.14 14.76 17.97
N TYR A 79 0.82 15.44 16.87
CA TYR A 79 0.74 16.89 16.72
C TYR A 79 -0.53 17.26 15.93
N ASP A 80 -1.15 18.38 16.32
CA ASP A 80 -2.35 18.91 15.68
C ASP A 80 -2.01 19.76 14.45
N THR A 81 -0.81 20.33 14.41
CA THR A 81 -0.25 20.95 13.21
C THR A 81 1.20 20.52 13.04
N ILE A 82 1.55 20.02 11.85
CA ILE A 82 2.94 19.80 11.45
C ILE A 82 3.26 20.77 10.32
N ILE A 83 4.38 21.47 10.42
CA ILE A 83 4.83 22.44 9.43
C ILE A 83 6.13 21.92 8.84
N PHE A 84 6.25 21.97 7.51
CA PHE A 84 7.48 21.61 6.85
C PHE A 84 7.68 22.46 5.59
N ASN A 85 8.71 23.30 5.61
CA ASN A 85 9.28 23.84 4.39
C ASN A 85 10.31 22.83 3.87
N ALA A 86 9.93 21.98 2.91
CA ALA A 86 10.77 20.86 2.52
C ALA A 86 11.96 21.34 1.67
N PRO A 87 13.17 20.77 1.84
CA PRO A 87 14.24 20.99 0.88
C PRO A 87 13.85 20.35 -0.47
N TYR A 88 14.04 21.09 -1.56
CA TYR A 88 13.45 20.76 -2.86
C TYR A 88 14.45 20.74 -4.03
N LEU A 89 15.71 21.15 -3.83
CA LEU A 89 16.72 21.13 -4.89
C LEU A 89 17.26 19.71 -5.09
N PRO A 90 17.29 19.20 -6.33
CA PRO A 90 18.06 18.01 -6.66
C PRO A 90 19.55 18.23 -6.38
N ASN A 91 20.25 17.16 -6.02
CA ASN A 91 21.70 17.18 -5.83
C ASN A 91 22.42 17.56 -7.14
N ASP A 92 22.80 18.83 -7.26
CA ASP A 92 23.72 19.31 -8.29
C ASP A 92 25.11 19.50 -7.67
N PRO A 93 26.14 18.77 -8.12
CA PRO A 93 27.50 18.95 -7.59
C PRO A 93 28.06 20.37 -7.76
N ARG A 94 27.45 21.21 -8.61
CA ARG A 94 27.82 22.61 -8.87
C ARG A 94 27.12 23.61 -7.93
N VAL A 95 26.01 23.22 -7.30
CA VAL A 95 25.21 24.08 -6.40
C VAL A 95 25.04 23.35 -5.07
N LYS A 96 25.89 23.65 -4.09
CA LYS A 96 25.86 23.03 -2.77
C LYS A 96 25.16 23.93 -1.75
N ASP A 97 23.85 24.07 -1.85
CA ASP A 97 23.06 24.54 -0.71
C ASP A 97 22.48 23.34 0.05
N LEU A 98 23.21 22.91 1.08
CA LEU A 98 22.83 21.76 1.92
C LEU A 98 21.47 21.95 2.62
N ALA A 99 21.01 23.19 2.80
CA ALA A 99 19.72 23.44 3.43
C ALA A 99 18.53 23.22 2.46
N LEU A 100 18.80 23.24 1.15
CA LEU A 100 17.83 23.03 0.10
C LEU A 100 17.96 21.66 -0.59
N ASP A 101 18.97 20.85 -0.25
CA ASP A 101 19.19 19.52 -0.82
C ASP A 101 18.05 18.54 -0.49
N GLY A 102 17.19 18.30 -1.47
CA GLY A 102 16.07 17.36 -1.41
C GLY A 102 16.44 15.93 -1.76
N GLY A 103 17.70 15.65 -2.13
CA GLY A 103 18.19 14.34 -2.56
C GLY A 103 18.54 14.28 -4.04
N LYS A 104 18.76 13.07 -4.59
CA LYS A 104 19.18 12.90 -6.00
C LYS A 104 18.20 13.55 -6.98
N ASN A 105 16.92 13.50 -6.67
CA ASN A 105 15.86 14.04 -7.52
C ASN A 105 15.10 15.20 -6.86
N GLY A 106 15.49 15.63 -5.66
CA GLY A 106 14.88 16.74 -4.94
C GLY A 106 13.61 16.39 -4.14
N TYR A 107 13.21 15.12 -4.09
CA TYR A 107 11.98 14.67 -3.42
C TYR A 107 12.19 13.64 -2.31
N GLU A 108 13.39 13.09 -2.17
CA GLU A 108 13.68 11.98 -1.28
C GLU A 108 13.47 12.35 0.20
N VAL A 109 13.78 13.59 0.59
CA VAL A 109 13.52 14.08 1.95
C VAL A 109 12.01 14.20 2.21
N THR A 110 11.27 14.78 1.27
CA THR A 110 9.81 14.91 1.34
C THR A 110 9.13 13.55 1.40
N GLU A 111 9.56 12.59 0.60
CA GLU A 111 9.04 11.22 0.62
C GLU A 111 9.25 10.55 1.99
N ARG A 112 10.46 10.64 2.56
CA ARG A 112 10.77 10.10 3.89
C ARG A 112 9.90 10.75 4.98
N PHE A 113 9.66 12.05 4.88
CA PHE A 113 8.76 12.78 5.75
C PHE A 113 7.33 12.23 5.62
N LEU A 114 6.76 12.18 4.41
CA LEU A 114 5.39 11.74 4.17
C LEU A 114 5.13 10.28 4.56
N ASN A 115 6.12 9.40 4.40
CA ASN A 115 6.02 7.99 4.83
C ASN A 115 5.94 7.81 6.36
N THR A 116 6.42 8.79 7.13
CA THR A 116 6.44 8.73 8.60
C THR A 116 5.39 9.64 9.23
N LEU A 117 5.00 10.70 8.52
CA LEU A 117 4.04 11.74 8.92
C LEU A 117 2.79 11.18 9.62
N PRO A 118 2.10 10.15 9.09
CA PRO A 118 0.84 9.73 9.68
C PRO A 118 0.94 9.18 11.11
N ASN A 119 2.13 8.73 11.54
CA ASN A 119 2.37 8.24 12.90
C ASN A 119 2.55 9.38 13.91
N HIS A 120 2.73 10.62 13.43
CA HIS A 120 2.91 11.83 14.24
C HIS A 120 1.78 12.84 14.06
N LEU A 121 0.84 12.60 13.16
CA LEU A 121 -0.30 13.48 12.93
C LEU A 121 -1.49 13.04 13.80
N SER A 122 -2.06 13.97 14.56
CA SER A 122 -3.24 13.67 15.37
C SER A 122 -4.45 13.35 14.49
N LYS A 123 -5.50 12.74 15.08
CA LYS A 123 -6.71 12.31 14.35
C LYS A 123 -7.31 13.41 13.46
N ASN A 124 -7.37 14.64 13.97
CA ASN A 124 -7.89 15.81 13.26
C ASN A 124 -6.78 16.80 12.91
N GLY A 125 -5.52 16.37 13.02
CA GLY A 125 -4.36 17.20 12.77
C GLY A 125 -4.19 17.47 11.28
N ILE A 126 -3.54 18.59 10.99
CA ILE A 126 -3.18 18.98 9.63
C ILE A 126 -1.67 19.12 9.49
N THR A 127 -1.17 18.97 8.27
CA THR A 127 0.19 19.33 7.91
C THR A 127 0.15 20.44 6.89
N ILE A 128 0.98 21.46 7.07
CA ILE A 128 1.20 22.53 6.08
C ILE A 128 2.58 22.26 5.48
N LEU A 129 2.61 21.87 4.22
CA LEU A 129 3.83 21.45 3.51
C LEU A 129 4.06 22.39 2.33
N LEU A 130 5.26 22.95 2.23
CA LEU A 130 5.71 23.64 1.02
C LEU A 130 6.59 22.71 0.19
N ILE A 131 6.33 22.64 -1.12
CA ILE A 131 7.19 21.99 -2.11
C ILE A 131 7.36 22.89 -3.34
N SER A 132 8.45 22.71 -4.07
CA SER A 132 8.67 23.34 -5.38
C SER A 132 8.22 22.42 -6.53
N SER A 133 7.91 23.00 -7.70
CA SER A 133 7.75 22.28 -8.97
C SER A 133 8.93 21.36 -9.31
N LEU A 134 10.14 21.63 -8.79
CA LEU A 134 11.31 20.78 -8.97
C LEU A 134 11.17 19.41 -8.29
N THR A 135 10.30 19.29 -7.28
CA THR A 135 10.07 18.08 -6.49
C THR A 135 9.15 17.05 -7.19
N LYS A 136 8.69 17.33 -8.43
CA LYS A 136 7.73 16.50 -9.20
C LYS A 136 6.41 16.30 -8.45
N LYS A 137 5.49 17.26 -8.62
CA LYS A 137 4.17 17.32 -7.97
C LYS A 137 3.43 15.98 -8.00
N GLU A 138 3.30 15.35 -9.17
CA GLU A 138 2.54 14.11 -9.34
C GLU A 138 3.15 12.94 -8.54
N TYR A 139 4.47 12.91 -8.39
CA TYR A 139 5.14 11.92 -7.56
C TYR A 139 4.79 12.10 -6.08
N ILE A 140 4.86 13.33 -5.57
CA ILE A 140 4.53 13.65 -4.18
C ILE A 140 3.06 13.33 -3.88
N GLU A 141 2.15 13.68 -4.77
CA GLU A 141 0.73 13.33 -4.66
C GLU A 141 0.52 11.81 -4.65
N SER A 142 1.31 11.06 -5.43
CA SER A 142 1.30 9.59 -5.36
C SER A 142 1.75 9.07 -3.98
N VAL A 143 2.77 9.68 -3.36
CA VAL A 143 3.26 9.31 -2.02
C VAL A 143 2.20 9.62 -0.94
N LEU A 144 1.51 10.77 -1.05
CA LEU A 144 0.39 11.11 -0.16
C LEU A 144 -0.71 10.05 -0.22
N ASN A 145 -1.14 9.68 -1.43
CA ASN A 145 -2.12 8.63 -1.67
C ASN A 145 -1.66 7.25 -1.14
N ASN A 146 -0.38 6.92 -1.31
CA ASN A 146 0.20 5.67 -0.81
C ASN A 146 0.18 5.56 0.72
N ASN A 147 0.18 6.70 1.41
CA ASN A 147 0.14 6.80 2.87
C ASN A 147 -1.28 6.99 3.42
N LEU A 148 -2.31 6.95 2.56
CA LEU A 148 -3.70 7.23 2.91
C LEU A 148 -3.88 8.62 3.53
N LEU A 149 -3.23 9.61 2.92
CA LEU A 149 -3.35 11.02 3.26
C LEU A 149 -4.20 11.73 2.19
N SER A 150 -5.13 12.55 2.64
CA SER A 150 -5.85 13.49 1.79
C SER A 150 -5.12 14.83 1.80
N PHE A 151 -5.27 15.60 0.72
CA PHE A 151 -4.60 16.88 0.59
C PHE A 151 -5.44 17.88 -0.20
N GLU A 152 -5.19 19.17 0.04
CA GLU A 152 -5.67 20.30 -0.77
C GLU A 152 -4.50 21.25 -1.01
N ILE A 153 -4.45 21.84 -2.21
CA ILE A 153 -3.50 22.90 -2.52
C ILE A 153 -4.12 24.21 -2.07
N LEU A 154 -3.46 24.88 -1.13
CA LEU A 154 -3.90 26.15 -0.58
C LEU A 154 -3.46 27.34 -1.46
N GLU A 155 -2.28 27.25 -2.06
CA GLU A 155 -1.72 28.28 -2.93
C GLU A 155 -0.72 27.68 -3.91
N GLU A 156 -0.72 28.23 -5.12
CA GLU A 156 0.32 28.04 -6.13
C GLU A 156 0.88 29.43 -6.45
N GLU A 157 2.18 29.65 -6.22
CA GLU A 157 2.83 30.94 -6.43
C GLU A 157 4.07 30.78 -7.30
N SER A 158 4.19 31.61 -8.33
CA SER A 158 5.38 31.64 -9.19
C SER A 158 6.49 32.46 -8.50
N CYS A 159 7.58 31.80 -8.12
CA CYS A 159 8.77 32.45 -7.57
C CYS A 159 9.96 32.22 -8.51
N SER A 160 10.39 33.26 -9.22
CA SER A 160 11.49 33.20 -10.19
C SER A 160 11.28 32.13 -11.28
N PHE A 161 12.05 31.04 -11.27
CA PHE A 161 12.02 29.98 -12.29
C PHE A 161 11.24 28.72 -11.85
N GLU A 162 10.61 28.76 -10.68
CA GLU A 162 9.88 27.64 -10.11
C GLU A 162 8.50 28.06 -9.56
N ILE A 163 7.61 27.09 -9.41
CA ILE A 163 6.30 27.27 -8.79
C ILE A 163 6.36 26.65 -7.40
N MET A 164 6.00 27.42 -6.39
CA MET A 164 5.85 26.96 -5.01
C MET A 164 4.40 26.55 -4.77
N TYR A 165 4.23 25.38 -4.15
CA TYR A 165 2.93 24.84 -3.79
C TYR A 165 2.83 24.71 -2.27
N VAL A 166 1.79 25.29 -1.68
CA VAL A 166 1.46 25.07 -0.27
C VAL A 166 0.34 24.05 -0.17
N TYR A 167 0.63 22.89 0.40
CA TYR A 167 -0.33 21.84 0.66
C TYR A 167 -0.83 21.91 2.10
N LYS A 168 -2.12 21.65 2.28
CA LYS A 168 -2.66 21.14 3.54
C LYS A 168 -2.95 19.66 3.40
N ILE A 169 -2.46 18.87 4.34
CA ILE A 169 -2.54 17.41 4.32
C ILE A 169 -3.18 16.92 5.61
N TRP A 170 -4.04 15.90 5.55
CA TRP A 170 -4.66 15.26 6.71
C TRP A 170 -4.82 13.75 6.49
N LYS A 171 -5.09 13.01 7.56
CA LYS A 171 -5.41 11.58 7.47
C LYS A 171 -6.72 11.39 6.71
N ASN A 172 -6.75 10.56 5.68
CA ASN A 172 -7.99 10.28 4.98
C ASN A 172 -8.96 9.43 5.83
N SER A 173 -10.22 9.37 5.41
CA SER A 173 -11.29 8.67 6.12
C SER A 173 -10.98 7.17 6.33
N LEU A 174 -10.47 6.49 5.29
CA LEU A 174 -10.09 5.08 5.36
C LEU A 174 -9.00 4.83 6.41
N ARG A 175 -7.97 5.67 6.46
CA ARG A 175 -6.90 5.58 7.45
C ARG A 175 -7.43 5.75 8.85
N LEU A 176 -8.26 6.76 9.08
CA LEU A 176 -8.87 7.01 10.39
C LEU A 176 -9.73 5.83 10.85
N GLU A 177 -10.47 5.20 9.93
CA GLU A 177 -11.27 4.03 10.26
C GLU A 177 -10.40 2.81 10.61
N LEU A 178 -9.34 2.56 9.84
CA LEU A 178 -8.39 1.48 10.08
C LEU A 178 -7.63 1.68 11.41
N GLU A 179 -7.16 2.89 11.69
CA GLU A 179 -6.49 3.24 12.95
C GLU A 179 -7.45 3.12 14.14
N LYS A 180 -8.73 3.53 13.99
CA LYS A 180 -9.77 3.33 15.01
C LYS A 180 -10.01 1.86 15.31
N LYS A 181 -9.93 0.99 14.30
CA LYS A 181 -9.98 -0.46 14.50
C LYS A 181 -8.69 -1.01 15.13
N GLY A 182 -7.63 -0.23 15.25
CA GLY A 182 -6.35 -0.66 15.85
C GLY A 182 -5.30 -1.12 14.83
N VAL A 183 -5.49 -0.81 13.54
CA VAL A 183 -4.49 -1.08 12.51
C VAL A 183 -3.39 -0.02 12.58
N ARG A 184 -2.13 -0.45 12.52
CA ARG A 184 -0.94 0.41 12.55
C ARG A 184 -0.03 0.12 11.37
N ASN A 185 0.97 0.98 11.14
CA ASN A 185 2.00 0.78 10.11
C ASN A 185 1.41 0.52 8.72
N LEU A 186 0.38 1.30 8.36
CA LEU A 186 -0.28 1.22 7.06
C LEU A 186 0.67 1.69 5.95
N CYS A 187 0.85 0.85 4.93
CA CYS A 187 1.66 1.15 3.76
C CYS A 187 1.04 0.48 2.53
N LYS A 188 1.04 1.18 1.38
CA LYS A 188 0.57 0.61 0.12
C LYS A 188 1.48 -0.53 -0.32
N LEU A 189 0.88 -1.67 -0.63
CA LEU A 189 1.59 -2.85 -1.13
C LEU A 189 1.63 -2.86 -2.65
N THR A 190 0.46 -2.72 -3.27
CA THR A 190 0.32 -2.79 -4.73
C THR A 190 -1.04 -2.28 -5.18
N HIS A 191 -1.18 -2.16 -6.50
CA HIS A 191 -2.46 -1.94 -7.15
C HIS A 191 -3.06 -3.28 -7.55
N GLY A 192 -4.27 -3.58 -7.07
CA GLY A 192 -5.11 -4.64 -7.63
C GLY A 192 -5.77 -4.19 -8.94
N LYS A 193 -6.45 -5.12 -9.64
CA LYS A 193 -7.15 -4.83 -10.90
C LYS A 193 -8.16 -3.67 -10.77
N ARG A 194 -8.91 -3.60 -9.66
CA ARG A 194 -9.94 -2.57 -9.43
C ARG A 194 -9.87 -1.89 -8.05
N GLY A 195 -8.77 -2.08 -7.32
CA GLY A 195 -8.61 -1.57 -5.95
C GLY A 195 -7.15 -1.29 -5.59
N ASN A 196 -6.94 -0.61 -4.47
CA ASN A 196 -5.63 -0.46 -3.86
C ASN A 196 -5.48 -1.50 -2.75
N ILE A 197 -4.31 -2.13 -2.67
CA ILE A 197 -3.98 -3.06 -1.60
C ILE A 197 -2.96 -2.40 -0.70
N PHE A 198 -3.31 -2.27 0.58
CA PHE A 198 -2.43 -1.80 1.64
C PHE A 198 -2.05 -2.97 2.53
N THR A 199 -0.95 -2.84 3.25
CA THR A 199 -0.60 -3.73 4.37
C THR A 199 -0.53 -2.93 5.64
N GLY A 200 -0.76 -3.61 6.75
CA GLY A 200 -0.63 -3.03 8.09
C GLY A 200 -0.41 -4.11 9.12
N GLN A 201 -0.32 -3.69 10.38
CA GLN A 201 -0.30 -4.55 11.55
C GLN A 201 -1.61 -4.39 12.29
N TYR A 202 -2.25 -5.50 12.62
CA TYR A 202 -3.48 -5.53 13.40
C TYR A 202 -3.35 -6.63 14.44
N LYS A 203 -3.42 -6.24 15.72
CA LYS A 203 -2.94 -7.08 16.83
C LYS A 203 -1.48 -7.51 16.53
N ASP A 204 -1.14 -8.77 16.75
CA ASP A 204 0.21 -9.30 16.49
C ASP A 204 0.40 -9.87 15.08
N LYS A 205 -0.47 -9.52 14.13
CA LYS A 205 -0.46 -10.08 12.77
C LYS A 205 -0.30 -9.01 11.71
N ARG A 206 0.45 -9.34 10.66
CA ARG A 206 0.45 -8.58 9.42
C ARG A 206 -0.84 -8.87 8.65
N ILE A 207 -1.51 -7.82 8.19
CA ILE A 207 -2.75 -7.89 7.42
C ILE A 207 -2.59 -7.21 6.06
N ALA A 208 -3.48 -7.56 5.15
CA ALA A 208 -3.73 -6.82 3.93
C ALA A 208 -5.11 -6.16 4.00
N VAL A 209 -5.23 -4.97 3.41
CA VAL A 209 -6.47 -4.21 3.30
C VAL A 209 -6.71 -3.95 1.82
N LYS A 210 -7.80 -4.48 1.28
CA LYS A 210 -8.24 -4.19 -0.09
C LYS A 210 -9.30 -3.11 -0.02
N ALA A 211 -9.00 -1.97 -0.61
CA ALA A 211 -9.86 -0.79 -0.62
C ALA A 211 -10.24 -0.39 -2.04
N LYS A 212 -11.44 0.18 -2.19
CA LYS A 212 -11.92 0.71 -3.47
C LYS A 212 -11.03 1.88 -3.89
N ARG A 213 -10.81 2.05 -5.19
CA ARG A 213 -10.31 3.33 -5.72
C ARG A 213 -11.47 4.32 -5.76
N GLU A 214 -11.21 5.57 -5.40
CA GLU A 214 -12.22 6.63 -5.46
C GLU A 214 -12.78 6.79 -6.89
N GLU A 215 -11.92 6.64 -7.91
CA GLU A 215 -12.24 6.73 -9.34
C GLU A 215 -13.00 5.51 -9.93
N SER A 216 -13.27 4.46 -9.15
CA SER A 216 -13.88 3.24 -9.70
C SER A 216 -15.41 3.26 -9.60
N ASP A 217 -16.10 3.16 -10.73
CA ASP A 217 -17.58 3.05 -10.78
C ASP A 217 -18.13 1.69 -10.36
N ALA A 218 -17.27 0.71 -10.06
CA ALA A 218 -17.67 -0.67 -9.76
C ALA A 218 -18.28 -0.80 -8.35
N MET A 219 -19.49 -0.28 -8.14
CA MET A 219 -20.26 -0.42 -6.91
C MET A 219 -20.44 -1.88 -6.51
N GLY A 220 -20.31 -2.18 -5.21
CA GLY A 220 -20.63 -3.50 -4.64
C GLY A 220 -19.61 -4.62 -4.86
N THR A 221 -18.57 -4.42 -5.69
CA THR A 221 -17.56 -5.45 -5.99
C THR A 221 -16.81 -5.92 -4.73
N ILE A 222 -16.42 -4.97 -3.88
CA ILE A 222 -15.70 -5.26 -2.63
C ILE A 222 -16.56 -6.05 -1.65
N ASN A 223 -17.82 -5.66 -1.48
CA ASN A 223 -18.74 -6.35 -0.58
C ASN A 223 -19.09 -7.76 -1.09
N ARG A 224 -19.18 -7.94 -2.41
CA ARG A 224 -19.34 -9.27 -3.00
C ARG A 224 -18.13 -10.16 -2.73
N GLU A 225 -16.93 -9.66 -2.99
CA GLU A 225 -15.70 -10.41 -2.75
C GLU A 225 -15.54 -10.78 -1.27
N PHE A 226 -15.81 -9.84 -0.35
CA PHE A 226 -15.85 -10.10 1.10
C PHE A 226 -16.80 -11.25 1.43
N LYS A 227 -18.04 -11.23 0.94
CA LYS A 227 -19.04 -12.29 1.20
C LYS A 227 -18.59 -13.65 0.69
N VAL A 228 -18.06 -13.70 -0.54
CA VAL A 228 -17.52 -14.92 -1.13
C VAL A 228 -16.37 -15.45 -0.28
N LEU A 229 -15.37 -14.63 -0.01
CA LEU A 229 -14.17 -15.03 0.72
C LEU A 229 -14.51 -15.50 2.14
N ASN A 230 -15.40 -14.79 2.84
CA ASN A 230 -15.86 -15.18 4.16
C ASN A 230 -16.51 -16.58 4.17
N ARG A 231 -17.31 -16.92 3.14
CA ARG A 231 -17.87 -18.28 3.00
C ARG A 231 -16.79 -19.33 2.74
N LEU A 232 -15.75 -18.96 1.98
CA LEU A 232 -14.64 -19.86 1.63
C LEU A 232 -13.60 -20.05 2.75
N ASN A 233 -13.59 -19.19 3.78
CA ASN A 233 -12.63 -19.29 4.89
C ASN A 233 -12.70 -20.62 5.64
N ARG A 234 -13.90 -21.22 5.78
CA ARG A 234 -14.10 -22.54 6.40
C ARG A 234 -13.37 -23.68 5.66
N HIS A 235 -12.99 -23.45 4.40
CA HIS A 235 -12.32 -24.43 3.54
C HIS A 235 -10.83 -24.13 3.33
N ASN A 236 -10.26 -23.12 4.00
CA ASN A 236 -8.85 -22.74 3.90
C ASN A 236 -8.33 -22.41 2.48
N ILE A 237 -9.22 -22.02 1.56
CA ILE A 237 -8.87 -21.76 0.15
C ILE A 237 -8.19 -20.39 -0.02
N GLY A 238 -8.76 -19.33 0.55
CA GLY A 238 -8.25 -17.96 0.45
C GLY A 238 -7.66 -17.44 1.76
N PRO A 239 -7.26 -16.16 1.82
CA PRO A 239 -6.94 -15.49 3.09
C PRO A 239 -8.18 -15.38 3.99
N ASN A 240 -7.98 -15.46 5.31
CA ASN A 240 -9.07 -15.28 6.25
C ASN A 240 -9.44 -13.81 6.36
N VAL A 241 -10.72 -13.52 6.23
CA VAL A 241 -11.26 -12.19 6.41
C VAL A 241 -11.29 -11.87 7.91
N LEU A 242 -10.93 -10.63 8.24
CA LEU A 242 -10.84 -10.17 9.63
C LEU A 242 -11.98 -9.21 9.97
N PHE A 243 -12.19 -8.21 9.12
CA PHE A 243 -13.27 -7.22 9.25
C PHE A 243 -13.47 -6.48 7.93
N SER A 244 -14.58 -5.77 7.81
CA SER A 244 -14.89 -4.88 6.69
C SER A 244 -15.36 -3.50 7.16
N GLY A 245 -15.37 -2.58 6.21
CA GLY A 245 -16.14 -1.33 6.24
C GLY A 245 -16.86 -1.16 4.90
N ASP A 246 -17.40 0.04 4.63
CA ASP A 246 -18.28 0.23 3.46
C ASP A 246 -17.57 0.00 2.12
N ASN A 247 -16.31 0.41 2.02
CA ASN A 247 -15.52 0.42 0.79
C ASN A 247 -14.19 -0.33 0.89
N TYR A 248 -14.03 -1.18 1.91
CA TYR A 248 -12.83 -1.99 2.09
C TYR A 248 -13.09 -3.24 2.93
N PHE A 249 -12.15 -4.18 2.88
CA PHE A 249 -12.05 -5.24 3.87
C PHE A 249 -10.58 -5.57 4.17
N ALA A 250 -10.36 -6.06 5.37
CA ALA A 250 -9.07 -6.52 5.86
C ALA A 250 -9.06 -8.05 5.96
N TYR A 251 -7.92 -8.64 5.62
CA TYR A 251 -7.70 -10.08 5.66
C TYR A 251 -6.25 -10.42 6.03
N ASP A 252 -6.02 -11.67 6.42
CA ASP A 252 -4.69 -12.17 6.72
C ASP A 252 -3.72 -11.92 5.55
N PHE A 253 -2.58 -11.29 5.83
CA PHE A 253 -1.52 -11.22 4.83
C PHE A 253 -0.91 -12.61 4.65
N ILE A 254 -0.87 -13.10 3.41
CA ILE A 254 -0.29 -14.41 3.10
C ILE A 254 1.13 -14.22 2.58
N PRO A 255 2.17 -14.53 3.39
CA PRO A 255 3.55 -14.50 2.91
C PRO A 255 3.80 -15.71 1.99
N GLY A 256 4.49 -15.49 0.88
CA GLY A 256 4.86 -16.56 -0.05
C GLY A 256 5.34 -16.03 -1.39
N LYS A 257 5.64 -16.96 -2.30
CA LYS A 257 5.93 -16.67 -3.71
C LYS A 257 4.76 -17.07 -4.58
N PHE A 258 4.62 -16.43 -5.74
CA PHE A 258 3.65 -16.84 -6.74
C PHE A 258 4.00 -18.22 -7.33
N ILE A 259 2.99 -18.90 -7.88
CA ILE A 259 3.09 -20.32 -8.25
C ILE A 259 4.28 -20.65 -9.15
N LEU A 260 4.54 -19.86 -10.19
CA LEU A 260 5.63 -20.12 -11.14
C LEU A 260 6.99 -19.78 -10.54
N ASP A 261 7.12 -18.62 -9.90
CA ASP A 261 8.36 -18.20 -9.21
C ASP A 261 8.78 -19.21 -8.13
N TYR A 262 7.82 -19.86 -7.48
CA TYR A 262 8.09 -20.93 -6.51
C TYR A 262 8.60 -22.21 -7.22
N PHE A 263 8.08 -22.53 -8.40
CA PHE A 263 8.44 -23.74 -9.14
C PHE A 263 9.87 -23.74 -9.68
N GLU A 264 10.41 -22.58 -10.05
CA GLU A 264 11.78 -22.46 -10.58
C GLU A 264 12.81 -23.17 -9.69
N ASN A 265 12.68 -23.00 -8.38
CA ASN A 265 13.62 -23.52 -7.37
C ASN A 265 13.09 -24.75 -6.62
N SER A 266 11.99 -25.36 -7.09
CA SER A 266 11.36 -26.52 -6.41
C SER A 266 11.75 -27.86 -7.03
N SER A 267 11.74 -28.92 -6.23
CA SER A 267 11.82 -30.30 -6.70
C SER A 267 10.53 -30.74 -7.42
N ASN A 268 10.62 -31.77 -8.24
CA ASN A 268 9.48 -32.29 -9.01
C ASN A 268 8.35 -32.74 -8.11
N GLU A 269 8.66 -33.52 -7.08
CA GLU A 269 7.70 -34.02 -6.09
C GLU A 269 6.97 -32.88 -5.40
N ARG A 270 7.68 -31.79 -5.09
CA ARG A 270 7.08 -30.60 -4.48
C ARG A 270 6.13 -29.90 -5.43
N ILE A 271 6.50 -29.76 -6.71
CA ILE A 271 5.64 -29.16 -7.75
C ILE A 271 4.35 -30.00 -7.91
N ILE A 272 4.47 -31.32 -8.07
CA ILE A 272 3.34 -32.25 -8.18
C ILE A 272 2.42 -32.12 -6.96
N THR A 273 3.00 -32.07 -5.75
CA THR A 273 2.26 -31.87 -4.50
C THR A 273 1.48 -30.56 -4.53
N ILE A 274 2.10 -29.46 -4.95
CA ILE A 274 1.44 -28.15 -5.04
C ILE A 274 0.29 -28.18 -6.06
N LEU A 275 0.54 -28.70 -7.27
CA LEU A 275 -0.48 -28.82 -8.32
C LEU A 275 -1.69 -29.65 -7.86
N LYS A 276 -1.44 -30.78 -7.17
CA LYS A 276 -2.51 -31.59 -6.56
C LYS A 276 -3.30 -30.81 -5.51
N ASN A 277 -2.62 -30.06 -4.64
CA ASN A 277 -3.31 -29.26 -3.61
C ASN A 277 -4.16 -28.15 -4.24
N VAL A 278 -3.66 -27.45 -5.25
CA VAL A 278 -4.46 -26.45 -6.00
C VAL A 278 -5.65 -27.11 -6.68
N MET A 279 -5.46 -28.26 -7.33
CA MET A 279 -6.55 -29.02 -7.98
C MET A 279 -7.65 -29.44 -6.99
N LYS A 280 -7.29 -29.84 -5.76
CA LYS A 280 -8.28 -30.11 -4.68
C LYS A 280 -9.06 -28.85 -4.28
N GLN A 281 -8.40 -27.68 -4.23
CA GLN A 281 -9.08 -26.42 -3.96
C GLN A 281 -10.05 -26.06 -5.11
N MET A 282 -9.69 -26.31 -6.37
CA MET A 282 -10.60 -26.14 -7.52
C MET A 282 -11.84 -27.02 -7.39
N ARG A 283 -11.67 -28.30 -7.05
CA ARG A 283 -12.80 -29.21 -6.83
C ARG A 283 -13.69 -28.77 -5.68
N THR A 284 -13.10 -28.21 -4.63
CA THR A 284 -13.86 -27.68 -3.50
C THR A 284 -14.72 -26.48 -3.94
N LEU A 285 -14.17 -25.56 -4.75
CA LEU A 285 -14.94 -24.46 -5.32
C LEU A 285 -16.09 -24.96 -6.21
N ASP A 286 -15.83 -25.96 -7.06
CA ASP A 286 -16.86 -26.55 -7.92
C ASP A 286 -17.99 -27.16 -7.07
N LYS A 287 -17.68 -27.95 -6.04
CA LYS A 287 -18.70 -28.51 -5.12
C LYS A 287 -19.51 -27.45 -4.38
N LEU A 288 -18.91 -26.30 -4.11
CA LEU A 288 -19.58 -25.19 -3.43
C LEU A 288 -20.39 -24.29 -4.37
N GLY A 289 -20.37 -24.56 -5.68
CA GLY A 289 -21.06 -23.75 -6.68
C GLY A 289 -20.43 -22.37 -6.88
N PHE A 290 -19.11 -22.24 -6.75
CA PHE A 290 -18.39 -21.00 -7.00
C PHE A 290 -17.48 -21.14 -8.19
N ASN A 291 -17.57 -20.21 -9.15
CA ASN A 291 -16.59 -20.10 -10.21
C ASN A 291 -15.68 -18.91 -9.91
N LYS A 292 -14.39 -19.16 -9.66
CA LYS A 292 -13.42 -18.12 -9.29
C LYS A 292 -13.02 -17.24 -10.45
N GLU A 293 -13.04 -17.81 -11.66
CA GLU A 293 -12.41 -17.30 -12.86
C GLU A 293 -10.88 -17.24 -12.80
N GLU A 294 -10.26 -17.13 -13.98
CA GLU A 294 -8.81 -16.89 -14.18
C GLU A 294 -7.88 -18.04 -13.74
N MET A 295 -8.43 -19.22 -13.44
CA MET A 295 -7.61 -20.38 -13.04
C MET A 295 -6.90 -21.08 -14.21
N HIS A 296 -7.16 -20.65 -15.44
CA HIS A 296 -6.37 -20.95 -16.63
C HIS A 296 -5.08 -20.10 -16.71
N HIS A 297 -5.00 -19.00 -15.94
CA HIS A 297 -3.82 -18.15 -15.78
C HIS A 297 -3.54 -17.82 -14.30
N PRO A 298 -3.24 -18.82 -13.45
CA PRO A 298 -3.21 -18.67 -12.00
C PRO A 298 -1.95 -17.95 -11.45
N TYR A 299 -1.12 -17.36 -12.31
CA TYR A 299 0.23 -16.91 -11.98
C TYR A 299 0.28 -15.96 -10.78
N LYS A 300 -0.60 -14.96 -10.74
CA LYS A 300 -0.75 -14.01 -9.61
C LYS A 300 -1.91 -14.36 -8.67
N HIS A 301 -2.60 -15.48 -8.92
CA HIS A 301 -3.80 -15.90 -8.19
C HIS A 301 -3.53 -17.05 -7.22
N VAL A 302 -2.33 -17.62 -7.22
CA VAL A 302 -1.92 -18.68 -6.29
C VAL A 302 -0.61 -18.27 -5.63
N ILE A 303 -0.63 -18.20 -4.30
CA ILE A 303 0.54 -17.94 -3.47
C ILE A 303 0.93 -19.17 -2.66
N ILE A 304 2.23 -19.46 -2.60
CA ILE A 304 2.79 -20.61 -1.89
C ILE A 304 3.70 -20.10 -0.78
N GLY A 305 3.28 -20.36 0.46
CA GLY A 305 4.07 -20.11 1.66
C GLY A 305 3.93 -21.29 2.63
N LYS A 306 3.67 -21.00 3.91
CA LYS A 306 3.33 -22.03 4.92
C LYS A 306 2.12 -22.86 4.51
N ARG A 307 1.18 -22.24 3.79
CA ARG A 307 0.06 -22.90 3.11
C ARG A 307 -0.04 -22.41 1.66
N ILE A 308 -0.81 -23.13 0.85
CA ILE A 308 -1.17 -22.72 -0.52
C ILE A 308 -2.50 -22.00 -0.43
N ALA A 309 -2.54 -20.74 -0.83
CA ALA A 309 -3.75 -19.93 -0.82
C ALA A 309 -4.05 -19.36 -2.21
N LEU A 310 -5.33 -19.30 -2.54
CA LEU A 310 -5.82 -18.53 -3.68
C LEU A 310 -5.97 -17.07 -3.29
N LEU A 311 -5.64 -16.20 -4.23
CA LEU A 311 -5.78 -14.75 -4.12
C LEU A 311 -6.74 -14.24 -5.19
N ASP A 312 -7.26 -13.03 -4.94
CA ASP A 312 -8.14 -12.27 -5.83
C ASP A 312 -9.42 -13.04 -6.20
N PHE A 313 -10.46 -12.82 -5.40
CA PHE A 313 -11.80 -13.41 -5.58
C PHE A 313 -12.78 -12.41 -6.20
N GLU A 314 -12.26 -11.32 -6.76
CA GLU A 314 -13.06 -10.21 -7.26
C GLU A 314 -13.99 -10.62 -8.42
N ARG A 315 -13.56 -11.57 -9.25
CA ARG A 315 -14.34 -12.15 -10.35
C ARG A 315 -15.12 -13.40 -9.94
N CYS A 316 -15.00 -13.83 -8.69
CA CYS A 316 -15.65 -15.04 -8.23
C CYS A 316 -17.16 -14.84 -8.11
N VAL A 317 -17.93 -15.72 -8.75
CA VAL A 317 -19.39 -15.66 -8.79
C VAL A 317 -19.99 -17.03 -8.40
N PRO A 318 -21.13 -17.04 -7.69
CA PRO A 318 -21.94 -18.24 -7.57
C PRO A 318 -22.44 -18.71 -8.94
N THR A 319 -22.47 -20.02 -9.18
CA THR A 319 -23.01 -20.63 -10.40
C THR A 319 -23.39 -22.09 -10.15
N GLU A 320 -24.38 -22.57 -10.90
CA GLU A 320 -24.76 -23.99 -10.93
C GLU A 320 -23.75 -24.84 -11.71
N ASN A 321 -23.02 -24.22 -12.63
CA ASN A 321 -22.04 -24.89 -13.50
C ASN A 321 -20.67 -24.24 -13.32
N PRO A 322 -19.93 -24.56 -12.25
CA PRO A 322 -18.59 -24.04 -12.02
C PRO A 322 -17.56 -24.77 -12.89
N HIS A 323 -16.48 -24.07 -13.26
CA HIS A 323 -15.52 -24.57 -14.25
C HIS A 323 -14.08 -24.58 -13.74
N ASN A 324 -13.84 -24.48 -12.43
CA ASN A 324 -12.50 -24.22 -11.90
C ASN A 324 -11.53 -25.37 -12.21
N VAL A 325 -11.96 -26.63 -12.05
CA VAL A 325 -11.13 -27.81 -12.39
C VAL A 325 -10.77 -27.78 -13.87
N THR A 326 -11.72 -27.50 -14.75
CA THR A 326 -11.47 -27.46 -16.20
C THR A 326 -10.56 -26.30 -16.60
N GLN A 327 -10.69 -25.13 -15.98
CA GLN A 327 -9.78 -23.99 -16.18
C GLN A 327 -8.36 -24.35 -15.72
N PHE A 328 -8.21 -25.01 -14.57
CA PHE A 328 -6.90 -25.42 -14.08
C PHE A 328 -6.28 -26.52 -14.95
N CYS A 329 -7.07 -27.42 -15.54
CA CYS A 329 -6.60 -28.35 -16.58
C CYS A 329 -6.02 -27.60 -17.80
N GLN A 330 -6.60 -26.47 -18.22
CA GLN A 330 -6.03 -25.65 -19.29
C GLN A 330 -4.67 -25.06 -18.89
N PHE A 331 -4.50 -24.66 -17.64
CA PHE A 331 -3.20 -24.23 -17.13
C PHE A 331 -2.17 -25.38 -17.14
N LEU A 332 -2.56 -26.60 -16.77
CA LEU A 332 -1.65 -27.76 -16.79
C LEU A 332 -1.07 -28.04 -18.17
N ILE A 333 -1.81 -27.75 -19.25
CA ILE A 333 -1.36 -27.93 -20.63
C ILE A 333 -0.83 -26.65 -21.28
N SER A 334 -0.67 -25.57 -20.51
CA SER A 334 -0.20 -24.28 -21.02
C SER A 334 1.30 -24.30 -21.34
N ASN A 335 1.69 -23.56 -22.37
CA ASN A 335 3.11 -23.40 -22.74
C ASN A 335 3.92 -22.79 -21.58
N MET A 336 3.31 -21.89 -20.81
CA MET A 336 3.96 -21.24 -19.68
C MET A 336 4.37 -22.23 -18.60
N LEU A 337 3.47 -23.13 -18.18
CA LEU A 337 3.82 -24.18 -17.22
C LEU A 337 4.84 -25.15 -17.82
N ASN A 338 4.62 -25.58 -19.07
CA ASN A 338 5.53 -26.50 -19.76
C ASN A 338 6.97 -25.96 -19.83
N ASN A 339 7.17 -24.66 -20.07
CA ASN A 339 8.49 -24.05 -20.08
C ASN A 339 9.21 -24.15 -18.72
N VAL A 340 8.47 -24.03 -17.61
CA VAL A 340 9.02 -24.14 -16.25
C VAL A 340 9.31 -25.59 -15.88
N VAL A 341 8.42 -26.53 -16.24
CA VAL A 341 8.50 -27.92 -15.78
C VAL A 341 9.19 -28.88 -16.76
N SER A 342 9.37 -28.50 -18.02
CA SER A 342 10.06 -29.33 -19.04
C SER A 342 11.51 -29.62 -18.68
N LYS A 343 12.21 -28.62 -18.10
CA LYS A 343 13.55 -28.79 -17.52
C LYS A 343 13.59 -29.77 -16.34
N LYS A 344 12.42 -30.15 -15.82
CA LYS A 344 12.19 -30.90 -14.59
C LYS A 344 11.51 -32.26 -14.84
N LYS A 345 11.55 -32.81 -16.06
CA LYS A 345 10.98 -34.14 -16.43
C LYS A 345 9.47 -34.36 -16.16
N ILE A 346 8.72 -33.33 -15.78
CA ILE A 346 7.26 -33.40 -15.65
C ILE A 346 6.66 -33.18 -17.04
N LYS A 347 5.78 -34.09 -17.49
CA LYS A 347 5.10 -33.99 -18.78
C LYS A 347 3.61 -34.24 -18.64
N PHE A 348 2.83 -33.35 -19.22
CA PHE A 348 1.37 -33.46 -19.26
C PHE A 348 0.92 -33.88 -20.66
N ASP A 349 0.18 -34.98 -20.76
CA ASP A 349 -0.44 -35.39 -22.01
C ASP A 349 -1.64 -34.49 -22.31
N LYS A 350 -1.44 -33.59 -23.28
CA LYS A 350 -2.44 -32.62 -23.70
C LYS A 350 -3.72 -33.27 -24.19
N LYS A 351 -3.65 -34.33 -25.00
CA LYS A 351 -4.85 -35.00 -25.55
C LYS A 351 -5.65 -35.64 -24.43
N LYS A 352 -4.95 -36.34 -23.52
CA LYS A 352 -5.58 -37.01 -22.38
C LYS A 352 -6.24 -36.02 -21.41
N ILE A 353 -5.57 -34.93 -21.06
CA ILE A 353 -6.15 -33.91 -20.15
C ILE A 353 -7.38 -33.25 -20.75
N ILE A 354 -7.38 -32.94 -22.06
CA ILE A 354 -8.54 -32.35 -22.74
C ILE A 354 -9.73 -33.32 -22.71
N ALA A 355 -9.50 -34.61 -22.99
CA ALA A 355 -10.55 -35.61 -22.95
C ALA A 355 -11.20 -35.73 -21.56
N LEU A 356 -10.37 -35.82 -20.51
CA LEU A 356 -10.86 -35.91 -19.14
C LEU A 356 -11.54 -34.62 -18.65
N ALA A 357 -11.03 -33.44 -19.03
CA ALA A 357 -11.67 -32.18 -18.70
C ALA A 357 -13.06 -32.05 -19.35
N ARG A 358 -13.25 -32.58 -20.57
CA ARG A 358 -14.57 -32.66 -21.22
C ARG A 358 -15.50 -33.61 -20.49
N LYS A 359 -15.02 -34.79 -20.09
CA LYS A 359 -15.78 -35.78 -19.31
C LYS A 359 -16.26 -35.17 -17.98
N TYR A 360 -15.35 -34.54 -17.23
CA TYR A 360 -15.69 -33.83 -15.99
C TYR A 360 -16.65 -32.65 -16.21
N LYS A 361 -16.52 -31.90 -17.31
CA LYS A 361 -17.46 -30.81 -17.63
C LYS A 361 -18.89 -31.33 -17.87
N ALA A 362 -19.03 -32.48 -18.52
CA ALA A 362 -20.33 -33.11 -18.74
C ALA A 362 -20.92 -33.66 -17.43
N GLU A 363 -20.07 -34.23 -16.56
CA GLU A 363 -20.49 -34.76 -15.27
C GLU A 363 -19.41 -34.57 -14.20
N GLN A 364 -19.68 -33.69 -13.23
CA GLN A 364 -18.74 -33.33 -12.17
C GLN A 364 -18.70 -34.35 -11.01
N SER A 365 -18.60 -35.64 -11.33
CA SER A 365 -18.55 -36.75 -10.36
C SER A 365 -17.19 -36.87 -9.68
N GLU A 366 -17.14 -37.57 -8.53
CA GLU A 366 -15.87 -37.86 -7.85
C GLU A 366 -14.96 -38.79 -8.68
N GLU A 367 -15.53 -39.68 -9.47
CA GLU A 367 -14.79 -40.57 -10.36
C GLU A 367 -14.07 -39.78 -11.46
N ASN A 368 -14.80 -38.92 -12.18
CA ASN A 368 -14.23 -38.07 -13.22
C ASN A 368 -13.15 -37.12 -12.67
N PHE A 369 -13.33 -36.63 -11.44
CA PHE A 369 -12.30 -35.84 -10.77
C PHE A 369 -11.03 -36.66 -10.44
N LYS A 370 -11.19 -37.89 -9.91
CA LYS A 370 -10.06 -38.77 -9.58
C LYS A 370 -9.23 -39.10 -10.83
N GLU A 371 -9.87 -39.32 -11.98
CA GLU A 371 -9.17 -39.55 -13.25
C GLU A 371 -8.24 -38.38 -13.61
N ILE A 372 -8.74 -37.14 -13.50
CA ILE A 372 -7.94 -35.92 -13.72
C ILE A 372 -6.81 -35.82 -12.68
N PHE A 373 -7.13 -36.01 -11.41
CA PHE A 373 -6.20 -35.86 -10.29
C PHE A 373 -5.00 -36.82 -10.39
N ASN A 374 -5.23 -38.04 -10.87
CA ASN A 374 -4.21 -39.08 -11.00
C ASN A 374 -3.21 -38.84 -12.14
N ILE A 375 -3.51 -37.93 -13.08
CA ILE A 375 -2.56 -37.54 -14.14
C ILE A 375 -1.46 -36.63 -13.62
N ILE A 376 -1.69 -35.91 -12.51
CA ILE A 376 -0.67 -35.03 -11.94
C ILE A 376 0.36 -35.91 -11.22
N LYS A 377 1.43 -36.30 -11.92
CA LYS A 377 2.47 -37.20 -11.39
C LYS A 377 3.84 -36.93 -11.99
#